data_AF-A0A2C1K4M3-F1
#
_entry.id   AF-A0A2C1K4M3-F1
#
_cell.length_a   1.000
_cell.length_b   1.000
_cell.length_c   1.000
_cell.angle_alpha   90.00
_cell.angle_beta   90.00
_cell.angle_gamma   90.00
#
_symmetry.space_group_name_H-M   'P 1'
#
loop_
_entity.id
_entity.type
_entity.pdbx_description
1 polymer ?
#
loop_
_entity_poly.entity_id
_entity_poly.type
_entity_poly.pdbx_seq_one_letter_code
_entity_poly.pdbx_strand_id
1 'polypeptide(L)'
;MIELNHSHKNIIINAISQGSSSYQINLHIDKESTTKKVSVLLIFTMLESIGEIVHTMPLVDDIKMEIFNEDDVISVIFVTNETSKDIQLLFNNLPCISSVSIESINSDSHILTTEIQA
;
A
#
# COMPACT_ATOMS: atom_id res chain seq x y z
N MET A 1 4.63 4.68 9.81
CA MET A 1 4.65 3.31 9.24
C MET A 1 3.50 2.53 9.84
N ILE A 2 2.86 1.66 9.05
CA ILE A 2 1.68 0.89 9.47
C ILE A 2 2.12 -0.32 10.32
N GLU A 3 1.34 -0.69 11.33
CA GLU A 3 1.57 -1.90 12.11
C GLU A 3 1.14 -3.17 11.34
N LEU A 4 2.00 -4.19 11.31
CA LEU A 4 1.76 -5.45 10.62
C LEU A 4 1.60 -6.60 11.62
N ASN A 5 0.50 -7.34 11.49
CA ASN A 5 0.29 -8.57 12.26
C ASN A 5 1.11 -9.73 11.68
N HIS A 6 1.13 -10.85 12.39
CA HIS A 6 1.88 -12.05 11.99
C HIS A 6 1.48 -12.60 10.61
N SER A 7 0.19 -12.57 10.25
CA SER A 7 -0.28 -13.03 8.94
C SER A 7 0.23 -12.13 7.81
N HIS A 8 0.18 -10.81 7.98
CA HIS A 8 0.73 -9.86 7.00
C HIS A 8 2.23 -10.09 6.79
N LYS A 9 2.99 -10.25 7.89
CA LYS A 9 4.44 -10.52 7.82
C LYS A 9 4.74 -11.82 7.07
N ASN A 10 3.99 -12.88 7.32
CA ASN A 10 4.17 -14.16 6.62
C ASN A 10 3.94 -14.06 5.12
N ILE A 11 2.92 -13.32 4.68
CA ILE A 11 2.65 -13.09 3.26
C ILE A 11 3.84 -12.37 2.61
N ILE A 12 4.34 -11.31 3.24
CA ILE A 12 5.47 -10.52 2.75
C ILE A 12 6.75 -11.38 2.68
N ILE A 13 7.07 -12.12 3.74
CA ILE A 13 8.25 -12.99 3.80
C ILE A 13 8.20 -14.05 2.71
N ASN A 14 7.04 -14.69 2.54
CA ASN A 14 6.86 -15.69 1.48
C ASN A 14 7.03 -15.07 0.09
N ALA A 15 6.43 -13.91 -0.17
CA ALA A 15 6.59 -13.21 -1.44
C ALA A 15 8.04 -12.86 -1.76
N ILE A 16 8.78 -12.31 -0.78
CA ILE A 16 10.21 -12.01 -0.92
C ILE A 16 11.00 -13.28 -1.21
N SER A 17 10.71 -14.39 -0.53
CA SER A 17 11.37 -15.68 -0.77
C SER A 17 11.14 -16.24 -2.18
N GLN A 18 10.05 -15.82 -2.83
CA GLN A 18 9.72 -16.19 -4.22
C GLN A 18 10.24 -15.19 -5.25
N GLY A 19 10.99 -14.16 -4.82
CA GLY A 19 11.63 -13.18 -5.69
C GLY A 19 10.80 -11.94 -5.99
N SER A 20 9.63 -11.78 -5.36
CA SER A 20 8.83 -10.55 -5.47
C SER A 20 9.36 -9.46 -4.56
N SER A 21 9.07 -8.21 -4.93
CA SER A 21 9.37 -7.04 -4.10
C SER A 21 8.17 -6.69 -3.22
N SER A 22 8.43 -6.11 -2.05
CA SER A 22 7.40 -5.59 -1.16
C SER A 22 7.62 -4.12 -0.86
N TYR A 23 6.53 -3.36 -0.78
CA TYR A 23 6.53 -1.92 -0.58
C TYR A 23 5.47 -1.49 0.43
N GLN A 24 5.78 -0.45 1.22
CA GLN A 24 4.77 0.40 1.82
C GLN A 24 4.58 1.61 0.90
N ILE A 25 3.35 1.79 0.42
CA ILE A 25 2.95 2.90 -0.44
C ILE A 25 2.06 3.82 0.40
N ASN A 26 2.41 5.09 0.51
CA ASN A 26 1.58 6.08 1.18
C ASN A 26 1.06 7.07 0.13
N LEU A 27 -0.26 7.18 0.02
CA LEU A 27 -0.97 8.00 -0.96
C LEU A 27 -1.69 9.13 -0.26
N HIS A 28 -1.36 10.36 -0.63
CA HIS A 28 -2.12 11.53 -0.23
C HIS A 28 -3.15 11.86 -1.32
N ILE A 29 -4.44 11.80 -0.95
CA ILE A 29 -5.54 12.12 -1.87
C ILE A 29 -5.74 13.64 -1.89
N ASP A 30 -6.00 14.20 -3.07
CA ASP A 30 -6.33 15.61 -3.21
C ASP A 30 -7.70 15.92 -2.59
N LYS A 31 -7.74 16.95 -1.74
CA LYS A 31 -8.95 17.42 -1.04
C LYS A 31 -10.02 17.93 -2.00
N GLU A 32 -9.59 18.50 -3.12
CA GLU A 32 -10.47 19.08 -4.15
C GLU A 32 -11.07 18.00 -5.07
N SER A 33 -10.67 16.73 -4.92
CA SER A 33 -11.24 15.64 -5.71
C SER A 33 -12.71 15.42 -5.34
N THR A 34 -13.61 15.82 -6.23
CA THR A 34 -15.07 15.64 -6.08
C THR A 34 -15.53 14.18 -6.20
N THR A 35 -14.61 13.24 -6.48
CA THR A 35 -14.93 11.83 -6.75
C THR A 35 -14.05 10.85 -5.95
N LYS A 36 -13.71 11.19 -4.69
CA LYS A 36 -12.82 10.40 -3.81
C LYS A 36 -13.06 8.90 -3.88
N LYS A 37 -14.30 8.42 -3.70
CA LYS A 37 -14.62 6.98 -3.79
C LYS A 37 -14.27 6.33 -5.13
N VAL A 38 -14.51 7.01 -6.25
CA VAL A 38 -14.20 6.50 -7.60
C VAL A 38 -12.69 6.48 -7.82
N SER A 39 -12.00 7.53 -7.38
CA SER A 39 -10.54 7.64 -7.43
C SER A 39 -9.86 6.54 -6.61
N VAL A 40 -10.37 6.26 -5.40
CA VAL A 40 -9.79 5.22 -4.56
C VAL A 40 -10.07 3.84 -5.14
N LEU A 41 -11.29 3.53 -5.59
CA LEU A 41 -11.56 2.25 -6.26
C LEU A 41 -10.64 2.02 -7.47
N LEU A 42 -10.37 3.07 -8.25
CA LEU A 42 -9.43 3.02 -9.38
C LEU A 42 -8.00 2.71 -8.92
N ILE A 43 -7.50 3.37 -7.88
CA ILE A 43 -6.18 3.11 -7.27
C ILE A 43 -6.03 1.63 -6.89
N PHE A 44 -7.03 1.08 -6.20
CA PHE A 44 -7.03 -0.32 -5.78
C PHE A 44 -7.04 -1.27 -6.98
N THR A 45 -7.89 -1.00 -7.98
CA THR A 45 -7.95 -1.80 -9.21
C THR A 45 -6.62 -1.79 -9.96
N MET A 46 -5.94 -0.63 -10.01
CA MET A 46 -4.64 -0.48 -10.66
C MET A 46 -3.56 -1.27 -9.93
N LEU A 47 -3.53 -1.22 -8.59
CA LEU A 47 -2.61 -2.02 -7.79
C LEU A 47 -2.86 -3.53 -7.94
N GLU A 48 -4.12 -3.97 -7.83
CA GLU A 48 -4.51 -5.38 -8.01
C GLU A 48 -4.16 -5.93 -9.41
N SER A 49 -4.08 -5.06 -10.43
CA SER A 49 -3.70 -5.47 -11.78
C SER A 49 -2.21 -5.77 -11.94
N ILE A 50 -1.36 -5.28 -11.03
CA ILE A 50 0.10 -5.43 -11.09
C ILE A 50 0.69 -6.14 -9.86
N GLY A 51 -0.14 -6.60 -8.92
CA GLY A 51 0.34 -7.27 -7.72
C GLY A 51 -0.76 -7.53 -6.69
N GLU A 52 -0.35 -7.73 -5.45
CA GLU A 52 -1.22 -8.11 -4.34
C GLU A 52 -1.16 -7.08 -3.21
N ILE A 53 -2.35 -6.63 -2.77
CA ILE A 53 -2.50 -5.77 -1.60
C ILE A 53 -2.59 -6.66 -0.36
N VAL A 54 -1.58 -6.58 0.50
CA VAL A 54 -1.48 -7.38 1.74
C VAL A 54 -2.26 -6.74 2.88
N HIS A 55 -2.19 -5.41 3.00
CA HIS A 55 -2.87 -4.67 4.07
C HIS A 55 -3.05 -3.20 3.69
N THR A 56 -4.10 -2.57 4.21
CA THR A 56 -4.30 -1.12 4.06
C THR A 56 -4.68 -0.47 5.37
N MET A 57 -4.30 0.80 5.51
CA MET A 57 -4.78 1.70 6.53
C MET A 57 -5.18 3.03 5.88
N PRO A 58 -6.46 3.47 5.98
CA PRO A 58 -7.60 2.77 6.59
C PRO A 58 -7.94 1.42 5.91
N LEU A 59 -8.79 0.61 6.53
CA LEU A 59 -9.20 -0.67 5.96
C LEU A 59 -9.97 -0.45 4.64
N VAL A 60 -9.88 -1.40 3.73
CA VAL A 60 -10.55 -1.33 2.42
C VAL A 60 -12.06 -1.06 2.55
N ASP A 61 -12.71 -1.65 3.54
CA ASP A 61 -14.14 -1.44 3.77
C ASP A 61 -14.44 -0.03 4.30
N ASP A 62 -13.60 0.49 5.21
CA ASP A 62 -13.71 1.88 5.71
C ASP A 62 -13.50 2.89 4.59
N ILE A 63 -12.52 2.64 3.73
CA ILE A 63 -12.26 3.42 2.52
C ILE A 63 -13.49 3.43 1.60
N LYS A 64 -14.11 2.27 1.35
CA LYS A 64 -15.33 2.16 0.52
C LYS A 64 -16.52 2.89 1.14
N MET A 65 -16.54 3.01 2.46
CA MET A 65 -17.57 3.72 3.23
C MET A 65 -17.24 5.21 3.48
N GLU A 66 -16.12 5.71 2.96
CA GLU A 66 -15.62 7.08 3.19
C GLU A 66 -15.41 7.40 4.68
N ILE A 67 -15.06 6.39 5.48
CA ILE A 67 -14.73 6.53 6.90
C ILE A 67 -13.23 6.84 7.03
N PHE A 68 -12.83 8.00 6.53
CA PHE A 68 -11.48 8.54 6.64
C PHE A 68 -11.51 10.07 6.55
N ASN A 69 -10.57 10.75 7.19
CA ASN A 69 -10.49 12.20 7.17
C ASN A 69 -9.98 12.71 5.82
N GLU A 70 -10.30 13.95 5.48
CA GLU A 70 -9.89 14.57 4.22
C GLU A 70 -8.38 14.80 4.08
N ASP A 71 -7.65 14.72 5.20
CA ASP A 71 -6.19 14.80 5.29
C ASP A 71 -5.52 13.41 5.38
N ASP A 72 -6.31 12.32 5.38
CA ASP A 72 -5.78 11.00 5.68
C ASP A 72 -4.92 10.45 4.53
N VAL A 73 -3.83 9.83 4.95
CA VAL A 73 -2.91 9.11 4.10
C VAL A 73 -3.43 7.69 3.94
N ILE A 74 -3.71 7.28 2.71
CA ILE A 74 -4.00 5.88 2.42
C ILE A 74 -2.67 5.15 2.32
N SER A 75 -2.41 4.30 3.30
CA SER A 75 -1.19 3.53 3.39
C SER A 75 -1.48 2.09 2.98
N VAL A 76 -0.69 1.53 2.07
CA VAL A 76 -0.88 0.22 1.45
C VAL A 76 0.39 -0.59 1.56
N ILE A 77 0.27 -1.81 2.05
CA ILE A 77 1.33 -2.81 2.00
C ILE A 77 1.09 -3.65 0.76
N PHE A 78 2.06 -3.62 -0.13
CA PHE A 78 1.93 -4.12 -1.48
C PHE A 78 3.06 -5.06 -1.83
N VAL A 79 2.74 -6.10 -2.57
CA VAL A 79 3.70 -7.07 -3.11
C VAL A 79 3.55 -7.09 -4.63
N THR A 80 4.66 -7.01 -5.35
CA THR A 80 4.66 -7.00 -6.82
C THR A 80 6.02 -7.41 -7.40
N ASN A 81 6.02 -7.75 -8.68
CA ASN A 81 7.24 -7.91 -9.47
C ASN A 81 7.66 -6.60 -10.18
N GLU A 82 6.81 -5.56 -10.12
CA GLU A 82 7.11 -4.23 -10.66
C GLU A 82 8.11 -3.48 -9.77
N THR A 83 8.84 -2.53 -10.37
CA THR A 83 9.77 -1.70 -9.59
C THR A 83 9.04 -0.54 -8.91
N SER A 84 9.63 0.03 -7.86
CA SER A 84 9.08 1.23 -7.21
C SER A 84 8.88 2.40 -8.19
N LYS A 85 9.70 2.50 -9.24
CA LYS A 85 9.57 3.52 -10.28
C LYS A 85 8.33 3.31 -11.14
N ASP A 86 8.02 2.06 -11.49
CA ASP A 86 6.84 1.72 -12.29
C ASP A 86 5.56 2.01 -11.49
N ILE A 87 5.56 1.66 -10.20
CA ILE A 87 4.48 2.01 -9.26
C ILE A 87 4.34 3.54 -9.13
N GLN A 88 5.44 4.28 -9.06
CA GLN A 88 5.38 5.74 -8.97
C GLN A 88 4.79 6.37 -10.24
N LEU A 89 5.15 5.86 -11.42
CA LEU A 89 4.58 6.30 -12.70
C LEU A 89 3.08 6.02 -12.80
N LEU A 90 2.62 4.89 -12.25
CA LEU A 90 1.21 4.53 -12.19
C LEU A 90 0.38 5.61 -11.49
N PHE A 91 0.88 6.16 -10.38
CA PHE A 91 0.19 7.17 -9.58
C PHE A 91 0.37 8.60 -10.07
N ASN A 92 1.52 8.95 -10.66
CA ASN A 92 1.77 10.29 -11.19
C ASN A 92 0.79 10.70 -12.30
N ASN A 93 0.16 9.73 -12.96
CA ASN A 93 -0.84 9.98 -13.99
C ASN A 93 -2.25 10.22 -13.43
N LEU A 94 -2.44 10.09 -12.11
CA LEU A 94 -3.74 10.26 -11.47
C LEU A 94 -3.88 11.69 -10.91
N PRO A 95 -4.84 12.48 -11.41
CA PRO A 95 -5.02 13.87 -10.96
C PRO A 95 -5.54 13.97 -9.52
N CYS A 96 -6.00 12.87 -8.93
CA CYS A 96 -6.55 12.82 -7.57
C CYS A 96 -5.50 12.52 -6.49
N ILE A 97 -4.23 12.34 -6.87
CA ILE A 97 -3.13 12.07 -5.93
C ILE A 97 -2.27 13.32 -5.85
N SER A 98 -2.16 13.90 -4.66
CA SER A 98 -1.32 15.07 -4.42
C SER A 98 0.14 14.68 -4.19
N SER A 99 0.39 13.51 -3.59
CA SER A 99 1.73 12.93 -3.46
C SER A 99 1.69 11.42 -3.20
N VAL A 100 2.79 10.75 -3.55
CA VAL A 100 3.04 9.35 -3.28
C VAL A 100 4.43 9.15 -2.69
N SER A 101 4.55 8.37 -1.63
CA SER A 101 5.83 7.84 -1.13
C SER A 101 5.84 6.32 -1.17
N ILE A 102 6.96 5.74 -1.59
CA ILE A 102 7.13 4.29 -1.76
C ILE A 102 8.41 3.89 -1.04
N GLU A 103 8.27 3.01 -0.07
CA GLU A 103 9.38 2.50 0.74
C GLU A 103 9.47 0.98 0.60
N SER A 104 10.65 0.46 0.28
CA SER A 104 10.86 -0.99 0.18
C SER A 104 10.81 -1.65 1.56
N ILE A 105 10.10 -2.77 1.65
CA ILE A 105 10.07 -3.64 2.82
C ILE A 105 11.02 -4.82 2.53
N ASN A 106 12.13 -4.87 3.26
CA ASN A 106 13.14 -5.92 3.10
C ASN A 106 13.04 -6.92 4.25
N SER A 107 13.58 -8.13 4.05
CA SER A 107 13.61 -9.20 5.07
C SER A 107 14.26 -8.77 6.40
N ASP A 108 15.23 -7.85 6.35
CA ASP A 108 15.94 -7.33 7.52
C ASP A 108 15.28 -6.09 8.14
N SER A 109 14.16 -5.63 7.58
CA SER A 109 13.42 -4.50 8.14
C SER A 109 12.89 -4.89 9.53
N HIS A 110 13.08 -4.02 10.53
CA HIS A 110 12.68 -4.24 11.94
C HIS A 110 11.18 -4.57 12.12
N ILE A 111 10.38 -4.32 11.07
CA ILE A 111 8.95 -4.65 10.98
C ILE A 111 8.66 -6.13 10.72
N LEU A 112 9.59 -6.89 10.12
CA LEU A 112 9.45 -8.33 9.83
C LEU A 112 10.11 -9.23 10.87
N THR A 113 10.97 -8.70 11.76
CA THR A 113 11.55 -9.47 12.86
C THR A 113 10.47 -9.89 13.85
N THR A 114 10.14 -11.17 13.84
CA THR A 114 9.47 -11.85 14.94
C THR A 114 10.48 -11.93 16.08
N GLU A 115 10.21 -11.30 17.22
CA GLU A 115 10.87 -11.72 18.45
C GLU A 115 10.45 -13.17 18.72
N ILE A 116 11.30 -14.13 18.32
CA ILE A 116 11.30 -15.45 18.91
C ILE A 116 11.93 -15.24 20.29
N GLN A 117 11.11 -14.99 21.31
CA GLN A 117 11.51 -15.28 22.67
C GLN A 117 11.10 -16.72 22.98
N ALA A 118 12.15 -17.49 23.27
CA ALA A 118 12.17 -18.93 23.55
C ALA A 118 11.33 -19.36 24.74
#